data_AF-B3MSI7-F1
#
_entry.id   AF-B3MSI7-F1
#
_cell.length_a   1.000
_cell.length_b   1.000
_cell.length_c   1.000
_cell.angle_alpha   90.00
_cell.angle_beta   90.00
_cell.angle_gamma   90.00
#
_symmetry.space_group_name_H-M   'P 1'
#
loop_
_entity.id
_entity.type
_entity.pdbx_description
1 polymer ?
#
loop_
_entity_poly.entity_id
_entity_poly.type
_entity_poly.pdbx_seq_one_letter_code
_entity_poly.pdbx_strand_id
1 'polypeptide(L)'
;MSRYMYADHILEAFNVFHRPMAIDEVATYVAEMEAKSVEEVRLAVDNTVTAAWMHGFLAKDDRNYTLACGYWDEEDSRSVRSGDKKHPSSSTGIRG
;
A
#
# COMPACT_ATOMS: atom_id res chain seq x y z
N MET A 1 -27.00 -4.24 4.01
CA MET A 1 -25.58 -4.28 4.43
C MET A 1 -24.70 -4.11 3.19
N SER A 2 -24.00 -2.99 3.05
CA SER A 2 -22.94 -2.85 2.04
C SER A 2 -21.67 -2.38 2.73
N ARG A 3 -20.88 -3.33 3.24
CA ARG A 3 -19.76 -3.07 4.16
C ARG A 3 -18.44 -2.73 3.43
N TYR A 4 -18.45 -2.63 2.09
CA TYR A 4 -17.24 -2.40 1.28
C TYR A 4 -17.46 -1.47 0.08
N MET A 5 -18.41 -0.53 0.11
CA MET A 5 -18.77 0.25 -1.10
C MET A 5 -17.66 1.12 -1.68
N TYR A 6 -16.65 1.49 -0.90
CA TYR A 6 -15.62 2.42 -1.36
C TYR A 6 -14.27 1.75 -1.65
N ALA A 7 -14.12 0.45 -1.39
CA ALA A 7 -12.84 -0.24 -1.59
C ALA A 7 -12.40 -0.21 -3.06
N ASP A 8 -13.32 -0.46 -3.98
CA ASP A 8 -13.03 -0.47 -5.42
C ASP A 8 -12.63 0.92 -5.91
N HIS A 9 -13.37 1.96 -5.53
CA HIS A 9 -13.05 3.35 -5.88
C HIS A 9 -11.72 3.84 -5.27
N ILE A 10 -11.38 3.38 -4.06
CA ILE A 10 -10.09 3.69 -3.42
C ILE A 10 -8.94 3.05 -4.21
N LEU A 11 -9.08 1.77 -4.58
CA LEU A 11 -8.07 1.07 -5.37
C LEU A 11 -7.93 1.68 -6.76
N GLU A 12 -9.04 2.04 -7.39
CA GLU A 12 -9.06 2.74 -8.68
C GLU A 12 -8.32 4.07 -8.62
N ALA A 13 -8.52 4.87 -7.57
CA ALA A 13 -7.79 6.12 -7.38
C ALA A 13 -6.27 5.87 -7.40
N PHE A 14 -5.78 4.94 -6.58
CA PHE A 14 -4.35 4.62 -6.56
C PHE A 14 -3.85 4.03 -7.89
N ASN A 15 -4.70 3.29 -8.60
CA ASN A 15 -4.39 2.71 -9.91
C ASN A 15 -4.30 3.78 -11.01
N VAL A 16 -5.15 4.81 -10.99
CA VAL A 16 -5.19 5.88 -12.00
C VAL A 16 -4.03 6.85 -11.83
N PHE A 17 -3.66 7.18 -10.59
CA PHE A 17 -2.65 8.22 -10.33
C PHE A 17 -1.22 7.67 -10.26
N HIS A 18 -1.03 6.37 -10.01
CA HIS A 18 0.29 5.71 -9.89
C HIS A 18 1.30 6.44 -8.99
N ARG A 19 0.83 7.21 -8.01
CA ARG A 19 1.66 8.04 -7.13
C ARG A 19 1.21 7.92 -5.68
N PRO A 20 2.08 8.24 -4.72
CA PRO A 20 1.66 8.41 -3.33
C PRO A 20 0.62 9.51 -3.23
N MET A 21 -0.50 9.22 -2.56
CA MET A 21 -1.60 10.17 -2.38
C MET A 21 -1.96 10.34 -0.90
N ALA A 22 -2.33 11.56 -0.54
CA ALA A 22 -2.86 11.87 0.77
C ALA A 22 -4.31 11.35 0.91
N ILE A 23 -4.72 11.09 2.14
CA ILE A 23 -6.07 10.59 2.43
C ILE A 23 -7.18 11.55 1.95
N ASP A 24 -6.89 12.86 1.97
CA ASP A 24 -7.82 13.89 1.51
C ASP A 24 -8.00 13.85 -0.03
N GLU A 25 -6.94 13.51 -0.78
CA GLU A 25 -7.02 13.33 -2.24
C GLU A 25 -7.88 12.10 -2.58
N VAL A 26 -7.66 10.98 -1.88
CA VAL A 26 -8.43 9.75 -2.04
C VAL A 26 -9.90 9.98 -1.67
N ALA A 27 -10.17 10.69 -0.57
CA ALA A 27 -11.53 11.01 -0.14
C ALA A 27 -12.25 11.92 -1.14
N THR A 28 -11.53 12.87 -1.75
CA THR A 28 -12.09 13.75 -2.80
C THR A 28 -12.48 12.94 -4.03
N TYR A 29 -11.59 12.05 -4.50
CA TYR A 29 -11.88 11.18 -5.64
C TYR A 29 -13.11 10.29 -5.40
N VAL A 30 -13.17 9.63 -4.25
CA VAL A 30 -14.30 8.76 -3.90
C VAL A 30 -15.60 9.56 -3.77
N ALA A 31 -15.55 10.77 -3.22
CA ALA A 31 -16.70 11.66 -3.12
C ALA A 31 -17.26 12.04 -4.50
N GLU A 32 -16.37 12.35 -5.45
CA GLU A 32 -16.74 12.65 -6.84
C GLU A 32 -17.38 11.45 -7.54
N MET A 33 -16.79 10.25 -7.39
CA MET A 33 -17.31 9.02 -8.00
C MET A 33 -18.69 8.62 -7.45
N GLU A 34 -18.94 8.86 -6.18
CA GLU A 34 -20.19 8.52 -5.50
C GLU A 34 -21.25 9.65 -5.53
N ALA A 35 -20.91 10.81 -6.11
CA ALA A 35 -21.73 12.03 -6.07
C ALA A 35 -22.17 12.40 -4.63
N LYS A 36 -21.26 12.22 -3.66
CA LYS A 36 -21.46 12.52 -2.23
C LYS A 36 -20.53 13.63 -1.78
N SER A 37 -20.78 14.17 -0.59
CA SER A 37 -19.85 15.12 0.02
C SER A 37 -18.61 14.38 0.57
N VAL A 38 -17.47 15.08 0.58
CA VAL A 38 -16.22 14.55 1.18
C VAL A 38 -16.44 14.19 2.64
N GLU A 39 -17.20 15.00 3.38
CA GLU A 39 -17.48 14.79 4.81
C GLU A 39 -18.21 13.45 5.08
N GLU A 40 -19.12 13.06 4.19
CA GLU A 40 -19.88 11.81 4.31
C GLU A 40 -19.01 10.58 4.03
N VAL A 41 -18.08 10.67 3.09
CA VAL A 41 -17.22 9.53 2.71
C VAL A 41 -15.93 9.46 3.52
N ARG A 42 -15.47 10.58 4.11
CA ARG A 42 -14.15 10.68 4.76
C ARG A 42 -13.93 9.63 5.84
N LEU A 43 -14.90 9.43 6.73
CA LEU A 43 -14.77 8.44 7.81
C LEU A 43 -14.70 7.01 7.26
N ALA A 44 -15.46 6.71 6.21
CA ALA A 44 -15.45 5.39 5.61
C ALA A 44 -14.14 5.15 4.83
N VAL A 45 -13.68 6.14 4.06
CA VAL A 45 -12.41 6.10 3.34
C VAL A 45 -11.25 5.94 4.30
N ASP A 46 -11.22 6.70 5.40
CA ASP A 46 -10.15 6.63 6.40
C ASP A 46 -10.06 5.23 7.05
N ASN A 47 -11.21 4.67 7.44
CA ASN A 47 -11.27 3.32 7.99
C ASN A 47 -10.82 2.26 6.97
N THR A 48 -11.23 2.39 5.70
CA THR A 48 -10.89 1.43 4.65
C THR A 48 -9.41 1.52 4.26
N VAL A 49 -8.85 2.72 4.11
CA VAL A 49 -7.42 2.94 3.83
C VAL A 49 -6.56 2.44 4.98
N THR A 50 -6.96 2.72 6.22
CA THR A 50 -6.26 2.21 7.40
C THR A 50 -6.31 0.69 7.45
N ALA A 51 -7.47 0.07 7.19
CA ALA A 51 -7.57 -1.38 7.11
C ALA A 51 -6.68 -1.95 5.99
N ALA A 52 -6.70 -1.36 4.79
CA ALA A 52 -5.88 -1.79 3.66
C ALA A 52 -4.37 -1.70 3.97
N TRP A 53 -3.93 -0.66 4.67
CA TRP A 53 -2.56 -0.54 5.18
C TRP A 53 -2.24 -1.62 6.22
N MET A 54 -3.12 -1.84 7.20
CA MET A 54 -2.92 -2.87 8.24
C MET A 54 -2.84 -4.29 7.66
N HIS A 55 -3.54 -4.53 6.56
CA HIS A 55 -3.51 -5.81 5.85
C HIS A 55 -2.36 -5.94 4.83
N GLY A 56 -1.57 -4.89 4.62
CA GLY A 56 -0.41 -4.90 3.72
C GLY A 56 -0.74 -4.65 2.24
N PHE A 57 -1.95 -4.18 1.91
CA PHE A 57 -2.33 -3.78 0.55
C PHE A 57 -1.85 -2.37 0.18
N LEU A 58 -1.69 -1.50 1.17
CA LEU A 58 -1.13 -0.17 1.01
C LEU A 58 0.18 -0.08 1.78
N ALA A 59 1.14 0.66 1.23
CA ALA A 59 2.30 1.14 1.92
C ALA A 59 2.04 2.59 2.35
N LYS A 60 2.43 2.93 3.57
CA LYS A 60 2.34 4.28 4.11
C LYS A 60 3.74 4.89 4.14
N ASP A 61 3.88 6.05 3.50
CA ASP A 61 5.08 6.87 3.55
C ASP A 61 4.70 8.25 4.11
N ASP A 62 5.09 8.51 5.35
CA ASP A 62 4.67 9.68 6.15
C ASP A 62 3.15 9.89 6.19
N ARG A 63 2.66 10.83 5.37
CA ARG A 63 1.24 11.22 5.27
C ARG A 63 0.57 10.70 3.99
N ASN A 64 1.33 10.04 3.13
CA ASN A 64 0.87 9.55 1.85
C ASN A 64 0.73 8.02 1.90
N TYR A 65 -0.25 7.53 1.17
CA TYR A 65 -0.48 6.11 0.95
C TYR A 65 -0.19 5.79 -0.50
N THR A 66 0.38 4.63 -0.75
CA THR A 66 0.59 4.07 -2.09
C THR A 66 0.17 2.61 -2.10
N LEU A 67 -0.20 2.08 -3.26
CA LEU A 67 -0.48 0.65 -3.40
C LEU A 67 0.79 -0.15 -3.10
N ALA A 68 0.73 -1.01 -2.08
CA ALA A 68 1.75 -2.02 -1.81
C ALA A 68 1.46 -3.21 -2.70
N CYS A 69 1.78 -3.11 -3.98
CA CYS A 69 1.81 -4.28 -4.82
C CYS A 69 2.84 -4.10 -5.92
N GLY A 70 3.74 -5.07 -6.07
CA GLY A 70 4.47 -5.34 -7.31
C GLY A 70 3.53 -5.81 -8.43
N TYR A 71 2.37 -5.14 -8.57
CA TYR A 71 1.41 -5.27 -9.66
C TYR A 71 1.78 -4.35 -10.84
N TRP A 72 2.75 -3.46 -10.63
CA TRP A 72 3.39 -2.64 -11.65
C TRP A 72 4.64 -3.29 -12.26
N ASP A 73 5.13 -4.38 -11.67
CA ASP A 73 6.27 -5.13 -12.20
C ASP A 73 5.77 -6.29 -13.06
N GLU A 74 5.41 -5.99 -14.31
CA GLU A 74 5.59 -6.99 -15.37
C GLU A 74 7.08 -7.24 -15.65
N GLU A 75 8.01 -6.41 -15.16
CA GLU A 75 9.44 -6.73 -15.07
C GLU A 75 10.13 -5.92 -13.96
N ASP A 76 10.26 -6.48 -12.74
CA ASP A 76 11.53 -6.33 -12.03
C ASP A 76 11.85 -7.53 -11.15
N SER A 77 12.49 -8.50 -11.79
CA SER A 77 13.41 -9.39 -11.11
C SER A 77 14.47 -8.58 -10.35
N ARG A 78 14.27 -8.36 -9.04
CA ARG A 78 15.26 -8.18 -7.94
C ARG A 78 14.89 -7.01 -7.02
N SER A 79 14.53 -7.30 -5.76
CA SER A 79 15.47 -7.21 -4.62
C SER A 79 14.75 -7.04 -3.26
N VAL A 80 14.84 -8.04 -2.37
CA VAL A 80 15.70 -8.10 -1.15
C VAL A 80 15.03 -7.55 0.12
N ARG A 81 14.79 -8.47 1.08
CA ARG A 81 14.88 -8.40 2.58
C ARG A 81 13.78 -9.31 3.18
N SER A 82 13.99 -10.23 4.11
CA SER A 82 15.06 -10.51 5.05
C SER A 82 14.93 -11.96 5.51
N GLY A 83 16.04 -12.66 5.70
CA GLY A 83 16.07 -14.01 6.24
C GLY A 83 17.38 -14.25 6.99
N ASP A 84 17.43 -13.72 8.20
CA ASP A 84 18.48 -13.93 9.19
C ASP A 84 18.70 -15.44 9.43
N LYS A 85 19.86 -15.97 9.00
CA LYS A 85 20.46 -17.16 9.59
C LYS A 85 21.96 -16.97 9.69
N LYS A 86 22.38 -16.47 10.85
CA LYS A 86 23.72 -16.65 11.41
C LYS A 86 24.16 -18.11 11.26
N HIS A 87 25.16 -18.37 10.44
CA HIS A 87 25.99 -19.58 10.55
C HIS A 87 27.23 -19.25 11.37
N PRO A 88 27.56 -20.03 12.42
CA PRO A 88 28.78 -19.84 13.17
C PRO A 88 29.98 -20.48 12.42
N SER A 89 31.05 -19.69 12.31
CA SER A 89 32.46 -20.04 12.39
C SER A 89 32.93 -21.45 11.96
N SER A 90 33.83 -21.51 10.98
CA SER A 90 35.11 -22.21 11.14
C SER A 90 36.16 -21.70 10.15
N SER A 91 37.16 -21.04 10.73
CA SER A 91 38.45 -20.71 10.14
C SER A 91 39.27 -21.97 9.88
N THR A 92 39.72 -22.23 8.66
CA THR A 92 40.99 -22.96 8.41
C THR A 92 41.51 -22.63 6.99
N GLY A 93 42.33 -21.58 6.90
CA GLY A 93 43.55 -21.63 6.08
C GLY A 93 44.69 -21.92 7.07
N ILE A 94 45.73 -22.67 6.73
CA ILE A 94 46.85 -22.20 5.91
C ILE A 94 47.64 -23.42 5.40
N ARG A 95 47.99 -23.36 4.12
CA ARG A 95 49.07 -24.12 3.47
C ARG A 95 50.42 -23.62 3.98
N GLY A 96 51.29 -24.53 4.39
CA GLY A 96 52.72 -24.32 4.61
C GLY A 96 53.43 -25.66 4.56
#